data_AF-A0A6L3XRI8-F1
#
_entry.id   AF-A0A6L3XRI8-F1
#
_cell.length_a   1.000
_cell.length_b   1.000
_cell.length_c   1.000
_cell.angle_alpha   90.00
_cell.angle_beta   90.00
_cell.angle_gamma   90.00
#
_symmetry.space_group_name_H-M   'P 1'
#
loop_
_entity.id
_entity.type
_entity.pdbx_description
1 polymer ?
#
loop_
_entity_poly.entity_id
_entity_poly.type
_entity_poly.pdbx_seq_one_letter_code
_entity_poly.pdbx_strand_id
1 'polypeptide(L)' 'MKRAVVVFSGGQDSTTCLVQPLPRDDEAQCVTVDYDQRHRA' A
#
# COMPACT_ATOMS: atom_id res chain seq x y z
N MET A 1 8.04 -15.26 -8.83
CA MET A 1 7.30 -13.99 -8.78
C MET A 1 6.07 -14.17 -7.92
N LYS A 2 6.00 -13.47 -6.78
CA LYS A 2 4.79 -13.38 -5.97
C LYS A 2 4.12 -12.04 -6.21
N ARG A 3 2.79 -12.03 -6.13
CA ARG A 3 1.97 -10.82 -6.26
C ARG A 3 1.23 -10.61 -4.94
N ALA A 4 1.28 -9.40 -4.44
CA ALA A 4 0.56 -8.98 -3.24
C ALA A 4 -0.38 -7.82 -3.56
N VAL A 5 -1.51 -7.78 -2.86
CA VAL A 5 -2.39 -6.62 -2.85
C VAL A 5 -2.27 -5.96 -1.48
N VAL A 6 -1.94 -4.66 -1.47
CA VAL A 6 -1.82 -3.85 -0.25
C VAL A 6 -3.01 -2.91 -0.19
N VAL A 7 -3.77 -2.98 0.89
CA VAL A 7 -4.74 -1.93 1.22
C VAL A 7 -3.94 -0.71 1.66
N PHE A 8 -3.89 0.30 0.80
CA PHE A 8 -2.99 1.42 0.95
C PHE A 8 -3.74 2.66 1.43
N SER A 9 -3.61 2.97 2.73
CA SER A 9 -4.24 4.16 3.34
C SER A 9 -3.41 5.43 3.16
N GLY A 10 -2.14 5.32 2.78
CA GLY A 10 -1.20 6.45 2.71
C GLY A 10 -0.61 6.83 4.08
N GLY A 11 -1.00 6.13 5.15
CA GLY A 11 -0.39 6.26 6.47
C GLY A 11 0.94 5.51 6.58
N GLN A 12 1.61 5.70 7.71
CA GLN A 12 2.93 5.12 8.01
C GLN A 12 2.96 3.59 7.86
N ASP A 13 1.98 2.90 8.42
CA ASP A 13 1.94 1.43 8.42
C ASP A 13 1.83 0.89 7.00
N SER A 14 0.85 1.38 6.24
CA SER A 14 0.64 0.94 4.85
C SER A 14 1.80 1.29 3.92
N THR A 15 2.53 2.38 4.21
CA THR A 15 3.73 2.78 3.45
C THR A 15 4.92 1.89 3.81
N THR A 16 5.05 1.50 5.08
CA THR A 16 6.09 0.56 5.53
C THR A 16 5.96 -0.77 4.80
N CYS A 17 4.74 -1.26 4.59
CA CYS A 17 4.49 -2.47 3.81
C CYS A 17 4.95 -2.39 2.33
N LEU A 18 5.13 -1.20 1.76
CA LEU A 18 5.61 -1.00 0.39
C LEU A 18 7.13 -0.84 0.30
N VAL A 19 7.75 -0.28 1.33
CA VAL A 19 9.19 0.04 1.36
C VAL A 19 10.01 -1.09 2.00
N GLN A 20 9.38 -1.94 2.82
CA GLN A 20 10.02 -3.11 3.39
C GLN A 20 10.62 -3.96 2.25
N PRO A 21 11.88 -4.43 2.37
CA PRO A 21 12.56 -5.11 1.27
C PRO A 21 11.78 -6.34 0.82
N LEU A 22 11.10 -6.19 -0.32
CA LEU A 22 10.53 -7.27 -1.08
C LEU A 22 11.66 -7.90 -1.92
N PRO A 23 11.61 -9.22 -2.17
CA PRO A 23 12.44 -9.84 -3.20
C PRO A 23 12.33 -9.05 -4.51
N ARG A 24 13.45 -8.89 -5.23
CA ARG A 24 13.55 -8.04 -6.44
C ARG A 24 12.56 -8.38 -7.55
N ASP A 25 11.93 -9.55 -7.48
CA ASP A 25 10.98 -10.09 -8.46
C ASP A 25 9.53 -10.15 -7.96
N ASP A 26 9.22 -9.54 -6.81
CA ASP A 26 7.88 -9.50 -6.24
C ASP A 26 7.19 -8.16 -6.54
N GLU A 27 5.90 -8.23 -6.87
CA GLU A 27 5.08 -7.11 -7.31
C GLU A 27 3.98 -6.83 -6.27
N ALA A 28 3.79 -5.57 -5.89
CA ALA A 28 2.73 -5.12 -5.01
C ALA A 28 1.78 -4.17 -5.74
N GLN A 29 0.49 -4.48 -5.72
CA GLN A 29 -0.58 -3.61 -6.22
C GLN A 29 -1.27 -2.93 -5.04
N CYS A 30 -1.49 -1.62 -5.14
CA CYS A 30 -2.12 -0.84 -4.07
C CYS A 30 -3.60 -0.62 -4.38
N VAL A 31 -4.46 -0.84 -3.38
CA VAL A 31 -5.88 -0.46 -3.43
C VAL A 31 -6.17 0.52 -2.30
N THR A 32 -6.66 1.71 -2.65
CA THR A 32 -7.21 2.66 -1.69
C THR A 32 -8.73 2.59 -1.74
N VAL A 33 -9.39 2.56 -0.58
CA VAL A 33 -10.82 2.82 -0.49
C VAL A 33 -11.01 4.28 -0.07
N ASP A 34 -11.71 5.02 -0.91
CA ASP A 34 -12.07 6.41 -0.62
C ASP A 34 -13.46 6.46 0.00
N TYR A 35 -13.52 6.76 1.29
CA TYR A 35 -14.71 7.08 2.08
C TYR A 35 -14.86 8.61 2.26
N ASP A 36 -14.22 9.43 1.43
CA ASP A 36 -14.14 10.90 1.54
C ASP A 36 -13.33 11.38 2.78
N GLN A 37 -12.41 10.54 3.28
CA GLN A 37 -11.60 10.83 4.47
C GLN A 37 -10.31 11.61 4.20
N ARG A 38 -9.75 11.54 2.99
CA ARG A 38 -8.43 12.12 2.69
C ARG A 38 -8.42 13.64 2.51
N HIS A 39 -9.58 14.29 2.51
CA HIS A 39 -9.73 15.74 2.32
C HIS A 39 -10.42 16.45 3.50
N ARG A 40 -10.57 15.78 4.65
CA ARG A 40 -11.08 16.40 5.88
C ARG A 40 -9.90 16.97 6.67
N ALA A 41 -9.70 18.28 6.55
CA ALA A 41 -8.84 19.06 7.44
C ALA A 41 -9.66 19.65 8.59
#